data_AF-B1Y9R4-F1
#
_entry.id   AF-B1Y9R4-F1
#
_cell.length_a   1.000
_cell.length_b   1.000
_cell.length_c   1.000
_cell.angle_alpha   90.00
_cell.angle_beta   90.00
_cell.angle_gamma   90.00
#
_symmetry.space_group_name_H-M   'P 1'
#
loop_
_entity.id
_entity.type
_entity.pdbx_description
1 polymer ?
#
loop_
_entity_poly.entity_id
_entity_poly.type
_entity_poly.pdbx_seq_one_letter_code
_entity_poly.pdbx_strand_id
1 'polypeptide(L)' 'MLYYGRPEDLARAVRREIELLGALLNIDERLDAFIKRKIELLNRCLSQVERLPQGEYQLIAVGGCEIVPI' A
#
# COMPACT_ATOMS: atom_id res chain seq x y z
N MET A 1 5.29 -4.35 -1.29
CA MET A 1 4.68 -4.11 -2.60
C MET A 1 5.58 -3.17 -3.39
N LEU A 2 5.83 -3.52 -4.64
CA LEU A 2 6.44 -2.66 -5.66
C LEU A 2 5.41 -2.55 -6.78
N TYR A 3 5.06 -1.33 -7.17
CA TYR A 3 4.03 -1.10 -8.19
C TYR A 3 4.35 0.17 -8.98
N TYR A 4 3.92 0.21 -10.24
CA TYR A 4 4.12 1.33 -11.15
C TYR A 4 2.81 1.72 -11.82
N GLY A 5 2.61 3.02 -12.01
CA GLY A 5 1.49 3.54 -12.80
C GLY A 5 1.09 4.94 -12.37
N ARG A 6 -0.09 5.35 -12.81
CA ARG A 6 -0.69 6.62 -12.43
C ARG A 6 -1.21 6.57 -10.98
N PRO A 7 -1.40 7.70 -10.29
CA PRO A 7 -1.89 7.73 -8.91
C PRO A 7 -3.16 6.89 -8.68
N GLU A 8 -4.09 6.89 -9.63
CA GLU A 8 -5.32 6.10 -9.56
C GLU A 8 -5.06 4.58 -9.59
N ASP A 9 -4.10 4.15 -10.40
CA ASP A 9 -3.69 2.75 -10.53
C ASP A 9 -2.92 2.30 -9.28
N LEU A 10 -2.02 3.16 -8.77
CA LEU A 10 -1.32 2.95 -7.50
C LEU A 10 -2.32 2.82 -6.34
N ALA A 11 -3.28 3.75 -6.22
CA ALA A 11 -4.26 3.75 -5.15
C ALA A 11 -5.13 2.49 -5.18
N ARG A 12 -5.52 2.05 -6.39
CA ARG A 12 -6.28 0.80 -6.57
C ARG A 12 -5.47 -0.42 -6.13
N ALA A 13 -4.20 -0.49 -6.50
CA ALA A 13 -3.31 -1.58 -6.09
C ALA A 13 -3.15 -1.63 -4.56
N VAL A 14 -2.93 -0.48 -3.92
CA VAL A 14 -2.79 -0.36 -2.46
C VAL A 14 -4.07 -0.81 -1.74
N ARG A 15 -5.26 -0.34 -2.19
CA ARG A 15 -6.54 -0.73 -1.59
C ARG A 15 -6.78 -2.23 -1.70
N ARG A 16 -6.47 -2.83 -2.85
CA ARG A 16 -6.60 -4.28 -3.05
C ARG A 16 -5.67 -5.06 -2.13
N GLU A 17 -4.44 -4.61 -1.94
CA GLU A 17 -3.49 -5.25 -1.02
C GLU A 17 -3.98 -5.17 0.44
N ILE A 18 -4.54 -4.03 0.86
CA ILE A 18 -5.15 -3.88 2.19
C ILE A 18 -6.31 -4.85 2.38
N GLU A 19 -7.18 -4.99 1.39
CA GLU A 19 -8.32 -5.92 1.43
C GLU A 19 -7.85 -7.38 1.58
N LEU A 20 -6.86 -7.79 0.78
CA LEU A 20 -6.27 -9.13 0.85
C LEU A 20 -5.62 -9.40 2.21
N LEU A 21 -4.86 -8.45 2.73
CA LEU A 21 -4.26 -8.57 4.06
C LEU A 21 -5.33 -8.59 5.17
N GLY A 22 -6.38 -7.78 5.04
CA GLY A 22 -7.50 -7.74 5.97
C GLY A 22 -8.24 -9.08 6.03
N ALA A 23 -8.39 -9.76 4.91
CA ALA A 23 -8.98 -11.10 4.84
C ALA A 23 -8.14 -12.18 5.55
N LEU A 24 -6.85 -11.93 5.80
CA LEU A 24 -5.96 -12.85 6.52
C LEU A 24 -5.95 -12.64 8.04
N LEU A 25 -6.60 -11.60 8.55
CA LEU A 25 -6.67 -11.33 9.98
C LEU A 25 -7.44 -12.43 10.72
N ASN A 26 -6.96 -12.78 11.92
CA ASN A 26 -7.51 -13.81 12.79
C ASN A 26 -7.44 -15.25 12.22
N ILE A 27 -6.75 -15.47 11.08
CA ILE A 27 -6.43 -16.82 10.60
C ILE A 27 -5.27 -17.40 11.42
N ASP A 28 -4.24 -16.58 11.70
CA ASP A 28 -3.12 -16.90 12.57
C ASP A 28 -2.77 -15.67 13.42
N GLU A 29 -3.09 -15.73 14.72
CA GLU A 29 -2.87 -14.63 15.67
C GLU A 29 -1.40 -14.20 15.77
N ARG A 30 -0.44 -15.10 15.44
CA ARG A 30 0.99 -14.76 15.44
C ARG A 30 1.35 -13.81 14.30
N LEU A 31 0.56 -13.83 13.23
CA LEU A 31 0.75 -13.00 12.04
C LEU A 31 -0.07 -11.70 12.11
N ASP A 32 -1.12 -11.64 12.94
CA ASP A 32 -1.99 -10.46 13.04
C ASP A 32 -1.23 -9.17 13.34
N ALA A 33 -0.24 -9.21 14.23
CA ALA A 33 0.57 -8.04 14.55
C ALA A 33 1.35 -7.53 13.32
N PHE A 34 1.87 -8.46 12.51
CA PHE A 34 2.57 -8.13 11.27
C PHE A 34 1.60 -7.60 10.21
N ILE A 35 0.46 -8.27 10.02
CA ILE A 35 -0.58 -7.88 9.06
C ILE A 35 -1.10 -6.48 9.38
N LYS A 36 -1.42 -6.19 10.65
CA LYS A 36 -1.87 -4.86 11.11
C LYS A 36 -0.84 -3.77 10.81
N ARG A 37 0.44 -4.02 11.15
CA ARG A 37 1.54 -3.09 10.82
C ARG A 37 1.68 -2.86 9.32
N LYS A 38 1.48 -3.90 8.51
CA LYS A 38 1.52 -3.80 7.06
C LYS A 38 0.35 -2.98 6.51
N ILE A 39 -0.86 -3.19 7.01
CA ILE A 39 -2.05 -2.41 6.66
C ILE A 39 -1.86 -0.94 7.04
N GLU A 40 -1.33 -0.62 8.21
CA GLU A 40 -1.00 0.76 8.61
C GLU A 40 -0.01 1.43 7.64
N LEU A 41 1.04 0.71 7.23
CA LEU A 41 1.99 1.19 6.23
C LEU A 41 1.28 1.52 4.90
N LEU A 42 0.42 0.62 4.43
CA LEU A 42 -0.31 0.78 3.17
C LEU A 42 -1.34 1.92 3.23
N ASN A 43 -2.00 2.12 4.37
CA ASN A 43 -2.89 3.27 4.57
C ASN A 43 -2.11 4.60 4.51
N ARG A 44 -0.90 4.65 5.09
CA ARG A 44 -0.03 5.82 4.93
C ARG A 44 0.35 6.03 3.46
N CYS A 45 0.69 4.96 2.74
CA CYS A 45 0.96 5.06 1.30
C CYS A 45 -0.23 5.59 0.51
N LEU A 46 -1.42 5.08 0.77
CA LEU A 46 -2.63 5.52 0.09
C LEU A 46 -2.83 7.02 0.26
N SER A 47 -2.65 7.54 1.49
CA SER A 47 -2.78 8.97 1.77
C SER A 47 -1.78 9.86 1.03
N GLN A 48 -0.58 9.34 0.72
CA GLN A 48 0.41 10.06 -0.07
C GLN A 48 0.07 9.99 -1.56
N VAL A 49 -0.30 8.80 -2.06
CA VAL A 49 -0.67 8.57 -3.46
C VAL A 49 -1.88 9.43 -3.87
N GLU A 50 -2.90 9.54 -3.02
CA GLU A 50 -4.10 10.34 -3.28
C GLU A 50 -3.84 11.85 -3.40
N ARG A 51 -2.65 12.32 -2.96
CA ARG A 51 -2.24 13.73 -3.05
C ARG A 51 -1.28 14.01 -4.20
N LEU A 52 -0.90 12.99 -4.97
CA LEU A 52 0.01 13.15 -6.09
C LEU A 52 -0.68 13.91 -7.23
N PRO A 53 0.04 14.82 -7.91
CA PRO A 53 -0.43 15.37 -9.17
C PRO A 53 -0.43 14.27 -10.25
N GLN A 54 -1.11 14.55 -11.37
CA GLN A 54 -1.06 13.64 -12.52
C GLN A 54 0.39 13.40 -12.96
N GLY A 55 0.68 12.16 -13.33
CA GLY A 55 2.02 11.70 -13.68
C GLY A 55 2.15 10.18 -13.52
N GLU A 56 3.34 9.65 -13.78
CA GLU A 56 3.67 8.27 -13.53
C GLU A 56 4.65 8.15 -12.37
N TYR A 57 4.42 7.14 -11.54
CA TYR A 57 5.17 6.98 -10.30
C TYR A 57 5.43 5.51 -10.02
N GLN A 58 6.53 5.25 -9.32
CA GLN A 58 6.81 3.98 -8.67
C GLN A 58 6.48 4.08 -7.18
N LEU A 59 5.69 3.16 -6.68
CA LEU A 59 5.42 2.97 -5.27
C LEU A 59 6.28 1.84 -4.71
N ILE A 60 7.03 2.12 -3.65
CA ILE A 60 7.82 1.16 -2.88
C ILE A 60 7.28 1.11 -1.45
N ALA A 61 6.53 0.03 -1.15
CA ALA A 61 5.90 -0.22 0.15
C ALA A 61 6.42 -1.52 0.78
N VAL A 62 7.69 -1.54 1.21
CA VAL A 62 8.34 -2.70 1.84
C VAL A 62 8.39 -2.53 3.36
N GLY A 63 9.26 -1.65 3.86
CA GLY A 63 9.32 -1.23 5.28
C GLY A 63 8.97 0.25 5.49
N GLY A 64 8.98 1.04 4.42
CA GLY A 64 8.56 2.44 4.37
C GLY A 64 7.52 2.65 3.27
N CYS A 65 7.16 3.90 3.06
CA CYS A 65 6.40 4.30 1.88
C CYS A 65 7.20 5.32 1.09
N GLU A 66 7.73 4.91 -0.05
CA GLU A 66 8.46 5.78 -0.95
C GLU A 66 7.73 5.84 -2.29
N ILE A 67 7.63 7.06 -2.82
CA ILE A 67 6.99 7.34 -4.10
C ILE A 67 8.01 8.08 -4.95
N VAL A 68 8.36 7.50 -6.08
CA VAL A 68 9.38 8.03 -6.98
C VAL A 68 8.71 8.41 -8.30
N PRO A 69 8.75 9.69 -8.72
CA PRO A 69 8.29 10.08 -10.05
C PRO A 69 9.17 9.45 -11.13
N ILE A 70 8.56 9.07 -12.25
CA ILE A 70 9.24 8.48 -13.42
C ILE A 70 9.15 9.43 -14.60
#